data_AF-W1YHY1-F1
#
_entry.id   AF-W1YHY1-F1
#
_cell.length_a   1.000
_cell.length_b   1.000
_cell.length_c   1.000
_cell.angle_alpha   90.00
_cell.angle_beta   90.00
_cell.angle_gamma   90.00
#
_symmetry.space_group_name_H-M   'P 1'
#
loop_
_entity.id
_entity.type
_entity.pdbx_description
1 polymer ?
#
loop_
_entity_poly.entity_id
_entity_poly.type
_entity_poly.pdbx_seq_one_letter_code
_entity_poly.pdbx_strand_id
1 'polypeptide(L)' 'EFVTVKSLNEQGQPVGVEIFHYRDDLSLESYIYARSATIKDDKTWILHGVNHKKWLNGKETLETSDNLAWQSAFTSM' A
#
# COMPACT_ATOMS: atom_id res chain seq x y z
N GLU A 1 3.32 -5.33 9.41
CA GLU A 1 3.12 -4.43 8.26
C GLU A 1 3.66 -3.05 8.59
N PHE A 2 4.26 -2.37 7.62
CA PHE A 2 4.77 -1.01 7.75
C PHE A 2 4.29 -0.18 6.57
N VAL A 3 3.83 1.05 6.83
CA VAL A 3 3.19 1.88 5.82
C VAL A 3 3.81 3.27 5.82
N THR A 4 4.16 3.77 4.63
CA THR A 4 4.60 5.15 4.44
C THR A 4 3.66 5.88 3.50
N VAL A 5 3.51 7.18 3.74
CA VAL A 5 2.80 8.10 2.85
C VAL A 5 3.75 9.24 2.57
N LYS A 6 4.08 9.47 1.29
CA LYS A 6 5.03 10.51 0.90
C LYS A 6 4.49 11.91 1.23
N SER A 7 3.23 12.18 0.91
CA SER A 7 2.57 13.46 1.17
C SER A 7 1.05 13.34 1.12
N LEU A 8 0.35 14.37 1.59
CA LEU A 8 -1.08 14.55 1.31
C LEU A 8 -1.25 15.58 0.19
N ASN A 9 -2.25 15.40 -0.67
CA ASN A 9 -2.65 16.43 -1.62
C ASN A 9 -3.52 17.51 -0.96
N GLU A 10 -3.98 18.50 -1.73
CA GLU A 10 -4.81 19.61 -1.23
C GLU A 10 -6.14 19.18 -0.59
N GLN A 11 -6.64 17.99 -0.95
CA GLN A 11 -7.86 17.39 -0.40
C GLN A 11 -7.59 16.45 0.78
N GLY A 12 -6.37 16.46 1.31
CA GLY A 12 -5.94 15.58 2.39
C GLY A 12 -5.78 14.11 1.98
N GLN A 13 -5.74 13.81 0.68
CA GLN A 13 -5.64 12.44 0.18
C GLN A 13 -4.17 11.98 0.05
N PRO A 14 -3.85 10.74 0.43
CA PRO A 14 -2.49 10.21 0.34
C PRO A 14 -1.95 10.16 -1.09
N VAL A 15 -0.69 10.56 -1.26
CA VAL A 15 0.07 10.47 -2.51
C VAL A 15 1.38 9.74 -2.22
N GLY A 16 1.74 8.80 -3.09
CA GLY A 16 2.92 7.93 -2.94
C GLY A 16 2.82 7.08 -1.68
N VAL A 17 1.91 6.09 -1.69
CA VAL A 17 1.71 5.16 -0.58
C VAL A 17 2.56 3.93 -0.80
N GLU A 18 3.30 3.52 0.22
CA GLU A 18 4.08 2.28 0.21
C GLU A 18 3.67 1.42 1.40
N ILE A 19 3.40 0.14 1.15
CA ILE A 19 3.01 -0.84 2.17
C ILE A 19 3.98 -2.01 2.08
N PHE A 20 4.67 -2.28 3.18
CA PHE A 20 5.66 -3.34 3.32
C PHE A 20 5.09 -4.42 4.23
N HIS A 21 4.98 -5.64 3.70
CA HIS A 21 4.63 -6.82 4.47
C HIS A 21 5.88 -7.66 4.69
N TYR A 22 6.24 -7.86 5.96
CA TYR A 22 7.37 -8.68 6.37
C TYR A 22 6.86 -9.96 7.00
N ARG A 23 7.62 -11.04 6.81
CA ARG A 23 7.44 -12.29 7.55
C ARG A 23 7.95 -12.13 8.98
N ASP A 24 7.71 -13.16 9.79
CA ASP A 24 8.20 -13.24 11.18
C ASP A 24 9.74 -13.18 11.26
N ASP A 25 10.44 -13.64 10.22
CA ASP A 25 11.91 -13.58 10.11
C ASP A 25 12.45 -12.23 9.60
N LEU A 26 11.58 -11.23 9.47
CA LEU A 26 11.87 -9.89 8.94
C LEU A 26 12.26 -9.84 7.45
N SER A 27 12.16 -10.96 6.72
CA SER A 27 12.26 -10.94 5.26
C SER A 27 11.04 -10.27 4.63
N LEU A 28 11.24 -9.53 3.54
CA LEU A 28 10.14 -8.91 2.81
C LEU A 28 9.34 -9.99 2.07
N GLU A 29 8.04 -10.08 2.39
CA GLU A 29 7.11 -10.99 1.71
C GLU A 29 6.45 -10.32 0.51
N SER A 30 5.93 -9.12 0.73
CA SER A 30 5.28 -8.33 -0.31
C SER A 30 5.48 -6.84 -0.09
N TYR A 31 5.37 -6.11 -1.19
CA TYR A 31 5.46 -4.66 -1.26
C TYR A 31 4.40 -4.13 -2.21
N ILE A 32 3.63 -3.16 -1.74
CA ILE A 32 2.66 -2.45 -2.56
C ILE A 32 3.11 -1.01 -2.67
N TYR A 33 3.27 -0.53 -3.90
CA TYR A 33 3.32 0.88 -4.22
C TYR A 33 1.99 1.30 -4.84
N ALA A 34 1.41 2.38 -4.34
CA ALA A 34 0.28 3.04 -4.98
C ALA A 34 0.62 4.51 -5.25
N ARG A 35 0.28 4.98 -6.46
CA ARG A 35 0.53 6.37 -6.86
C ARG A 35 -0.21 7.35 -5.96
N SER A 36 -1.45 7.03 -5.60
CA SER A 36 -2.28 7.79 -4.67
C SER A 36 -3.27 6.86 -4.00
N ALA A 37 -3.97 7.36 -2.99
CA ALA A 37 -5.10 6.67 -2.39
C ALA A 37 -6.27 7.63 -2.15
N THR A 38 -7.49 7.09 -2.15
CA THR A 38 -8.68 7.78 -1.67
C THR A 38 -9.09 7.19 -0.34
N ILE A 39 -9.16 8.00 0.71
CA ILE A 39 -9.65 7.62 2.04
C ILE A 39 -11.18 7.51 1.98
N LYS A 40 -11.72 6.41 2.48
CA LYS A 40 -13.17 6.20 2.68
C LYS A 40 -13.53 6.25 4.17
N ASP A 41 -14.81 6.48 4.44
CA ASP A 41 -15.35 6.69 5.80
C ASP A 41 -15.23 5.44 6.70
N ASP A 42 -15.04 4.26 6.12
CA ASP A 42 -14.94 2.96 6.78
C ASP A 42 -13.49 2.53 7.09
N LYS A 43 -12.53 3.47 7.06
CA LYS A 43 -11.08 3.22 7.18
C LYS A 43 -10.51 2.36 6.04
N THR A 44 -11.27 2.13 4.98
CA THR A 44 -10.76 1.54 3.75
C THR A 44 -10.13 2.63 2.90
N TRP A 45 -8.96 2.37 2.34
CA TRP A 45 -8.38 3.21 1.31
C TRP A 45 -8.52 2.52 -0.02
N ILE A 46 -8.94 3.27 -1.04
CA ILE A 46 -8.84 2.82 -2.43
C ILE A 46 -7.49 3.30 -2.94
N LEU A 47 -6.54 2.38 -3.03
CA LEU A 47 -5.23 2.63 -3.63
C LEU A 47 -5.38 2.71 -5.15
N HIS A 48 -4.71 3.67 -5.79
CA HIS A 48 -4.78 3.92 -7.23
C HIS A 48 -3.40 3.74 -7.89
N GLY A 49 -3.38 3.15 -9.09
CA GLY A 49 -2.16 2.93 -9.86
C GLY A 49 -1.17 2.05 -9.11
N VAL A 50 -1.59 0.83 -8.82
CA VAL A 50 -0.99 -0.07 -7.85
C VAL A 50 0.00 -1.02 -8.52
N ASN A 51 1.20 -1.10 -7.97
CA ASN A 51 2.20 -2.13 -8.25
C ASN A 51 2.37 -2.99 -7.00
N HIS A 52 2.05 -4.27 -7.11
CA HIS A 52 2.18 -5.24 -6.03
C HIS A 52 3.29 -6.23 -6.37
N LYS A 53 4.40 -6.14 -5.64
CA LYS A 53 5.50 -7.09 -5.70
C LYS A 53 5.34 -8.14 -4.60
N LYS A 54 5.58 -9.39 -4.93
CA LYS A 54 5.61 -10.51 -3.97
C LYS A 54 6.89 -11.31 -4.20
N TRP A 55 7.47 -11.82 -3.12
CA TRP A 55 8.64 -12.70 -3.17
C TRP A 55 8.24 -14.06 -2.62
N LEU A 56 8.28 -15.09 -3.45
CA LEU A 56 8.09 -16.47 -3.04
C LEU A 56 9.36 -17.26 -3.38
N ASN A 57 10.02 -17.82 -2.36
CA ASN A 57 11.27 -18.58 -2.51
C ASN A 57 12.34 -17.82 -3.33
N GLY A 58 12.49 -16.52 -3.07
CA GLY A 58 13.45 -15.66 -3.76
C GLY A 58 13.05 -15.20 -5.17
N LYS A 59 11.91 -15.66 -5.70
CA LYS A 59 11.39 -15.21 -6.99
C LYS A 59 10.42 -14.04 -6.80
N GLU A 60 10.72 -12.92 -7.46
CA GLU A 60 9.82 -11.76 -7.52
C GLU A 60 8.72 -11.99 -8.56
N THR A 61 7.49 -11.63 -8.21
CA THR A 61 6.36 -11.47 -9.13
C THR A 61 5.78 -10.07 -8.98
N LEU A 62 5.42 -9.45 -10.10
CA LEU A 62 4.78 -8.13 -10.14
C LEU A 62 3.36 -8.26 -10.71
N GLU A 63 2.39 -7.77 -9.94
CA GLU A 63 1.00 -7.59 -10.34
C GLU A 63 0.70 -6.09 -10.39
N THR A 64 0.07 -5.62 -11.46
CA THR A 64 -0.36 -4.24 -11.59
C THR A 64 -1.88 -4.16 -11.61
N SER A 65 -2.46 -3.19 -10.92
CA SER A 65 -3.91 -2.96 -10.94
C SER A 65 -4.23 -1.47 -10.87
N ASP A 66 -5.33 -1.07 -11.49
CA ASP A 66 -5.77 0.33 -11.43
C ASP A 66 -6.20 0.72 -10.01
N ASN A 67 -6.87 -0.19 -9.32
CA ASN A 67 -7.42 0.04 -7.99
C ASN A 67 -7.25 -1.18 -7.09
N LEU A 68 -6.96 -0.94 -5.80
CA LEU A 68 -6.96 -1.96 -4.74
C LEU A 68 -7.61 -1.38 -3.49
N ALA A 69 -8.66 -2.05 -2.99
CA ALA A 69 -9.17 -1.76 -1.66
C ALA A 69 -8.21 -2.31 -0.61
N TRP A 70 -7.73 -1.45 0.27
CA TRP A 70 -6.80 -1.80 1.34
C TRP A 70 -7.33 -1.29 2.67
N GLN A 71 -7.34 -2.15 3.69
CA GLN A 71 -7.75 -1.77 5.03
C GLN A 71 -6.63 -0.96 5.68
N SER A 72 -6.91 0.30 6.02
CA SER A 72 -5.86 1.19 6.52
C SER A 72 -5.33 0.77 7.88
N ALA A 73 -4.00 0.73 8.00
CA ALA A 73 -3.30 0.60 9.28
C ALA A 73 -3.37 1.88 10.14
N PHE A 74 -3.75 3.02 9.54
CA PHE A 74 -3.91 4.28 10.27
C PHE A 74 -5.23 4.29 11.03
N THR A 75 -5.17 4.44 12.35
CA THR A 75 -6.34 4.42 13.24
C THR A 75 -7.03 5.77 13.41
N SER A 76 -6.34 6.87 13.06
CA SER A 76 -6.84 8.24 12.97
C SER A 76 -6.01 9.04 11.97
N MET A 77 -6.66 9.91 11.20
CA MET A 77 -6.04 10.98 10.42
C MET A 77 -6.71 12.30 10.74
#